data_AF-A0A398D8H5-F1
#
_entry.id   AF-A0A398D8H5-F1
#
_cell.length_a   1.000
_cell.length_b   1.000
_cell.length_c   1.000
_cell.angle_alpha   90.00
_cell.angle_beta   90.00
_cell.angle_gamma   90.00
#
_symmetry.space_group_name_H-M   'P 1'
#
loop_
_entity.id
_entity.type
_entity.pdbx_description
1 polymer ?
#
loop_
_entity_poly.entity_id
_entity_poly.type
_entity_poly.pdbx_seq_one_letter_code
_entity_poly.pdbx_strand_id
1 'polypeptide(L)'
;MTLFEKSVAGRSAFSFGFEEDRAVAERYVPEFARAAVKSLPQVAELDLVRHFTNLATKNYGVDTGFYPLGSCTMKYNPKINERMAADSRLTVRHPLDDSTDNQGILQMEFELKESLQEITG
;
A
#
# COMPACT_ATOMS: atom_id res chain seq x y z
N MET A 1 5.51 -17.97 -14.76
CA MET A 1 4.97 -16.91 -15.62
C MET A 1 4.87 -15.61 -14.84
N THR A 2 5.61 -14.58 -15.27
CA THR A 2 5.65 -13.25 -14.67
C THR A 2 4.47 -12.39 -15.16
N LEU A 3 4.25 -11.24 -14.52
CA LEU A 3 3.23 -10.29 -14.98
C LEU A 3 3.60 -9.68 -16.35
N PHE A 4 4.90 -9.52 -16.64
CA PHE A 4 5.41 -9.00 -17.92
C PHE A 4 5.14 -9.95 -19.09
N GLU A 5 5.21 -11.26 -18.86
CA GLU A 5 4.89 -12.28 -19.88
C GLU A 5 3.39 -12.31 -20.23
N LYS A 6 2.52 -11.81 -19.34
CA LYS A 6 1.08 -11.64 -19.61
C LYS A 6 0.73 -10.30 -20.26
N SER A 7 1.71 -9.42 -20.45
CA SER A 7 1.50 -8.06 -20.93
C SER A 7 0.97 -8.07 -22.37
N VAL A 8 -0.09 -7.32 -22.61
CA VAL A 8 -0.65 -7.07 -23.94
C VAL A 8 -0.79 -5.57 -24.11
N ALA A 9 -0.17 -5.01 -25.15
CA ALA A 9 -0.20 -3.59 -25.42
C ALA A 9 -1.63 -3.05 -25.46
N GLY A 10 -1.85 -1.90 -24.81
CA GLY A 10 -3.14 -1.22 -24.71
C GLY A 10 -4.05 -1.70 -23.58
N ARG A 11 -3.72 -2.80 -22.87
CA ARG A 11 -4.52 -3.22 -21.71
C ARG A 11 -4.24 -2.34 -20.49
N SER A 12 -5.30 -2.04 -19.74
CA SER A 12 -5.20 -1.41 -18.43
C SER A 12 -6.02 -2.18 -17.39
N ALA A 13 -5.47 -2.25 -16.18
CA ALA A 13 -6.16 -2.84 -15.03
C ALA A 13 -7.04 -1.83 -14.31
N PHE A 14 -6.77 -0.53 -14.49
CA PHE A 14 -7.49 0.54 -13.82
C PHE A 14 -7.41 1.82 -14.64
N SER A 15 -8.39 2.70 -14.51
CA SER A 15 -8.34 4.06 -15.07
C SER A 15 -8.74 5.04 -13.97
N PHE A 16 -7.91 6.06 -13.77
CA PHE A 16 -8.16 7.05 -12.73
C PHE A 16 -9.14 8.16 -13.14
N GLY A 17 -9.70 8.12 -14.36
CA GLY A 17 -10.66 9.11 -14.85
C GLY A 17 -10.09 10.52 -15.10
N PHE A 18 -8.77 10.71 -14.96
CA PHE A 18 -8.09 12.01 -15.07
C PHE A 18 -7.72 12.40 -16.51
N GLU A 19 -8.63 12.27 -17.48
CA GLU A 19 -8.34 12.70 -18.86
C GLU A 19 -7.96 14.20 -18.93
N GLU A 20 -8.53 15.02 -18.04
CA GLU A 20 -8.23 16.46 -17.94
C GLU A 20 -6.80 16.74 -17.43
N ASP A 21 -6.29 15.96 -16.46
CA ASP A 21 -4.96 16.20 -15.88
C ASP A 21 -3.82 15.89 -16.86
N ARG A 22 -4.05 15.00 -17.82
CA ARG A 22 -3.06 14.68 -18.85
C ARG A 22 -2.79 15.87 -19.76
N ALA A 23 -3.84 16.58 -20.17
CA ALA A 23 -3.72 17.80 -20.96
C ALA A 23 -3.05 18.93 -20.16
N VAL A 24 -3.29 19.00 -18.85
CA VAL A 24 -2.62 19.94 -17.95
C VAL A 24 -1.13 19.61 -17.82
N ALA A 25 -0.76 18.35 -17.60
CA ALA A 25 0.63 17.93 -17.48
C ALA A 25 1.45 18.21 -18.76
N GLU A 26 0.88 17.91 -19.94
CA GLU A 26 1.52 18.20 -21.23
C GLU A 26 1.69 19.70 -21.48
N ARG A 27 0.77 20.53 -20.97
CA ARG A 27 0.83 22.00 -21.09
C ARG A 27 1.90 22.63 -20.19
N TYR A 28 2.05 22.15 -18.96
CA TYR A 28 2.87 22.83 -17.94
C TYR A 28 4.24 22.20 -17.68
N VAL A 29 4.47 20.95 -18.11
CA VAL A 29 5.74 20.24 -17.87
C VAL A 29 6.36 19.65 -19.16
N PRO A 30 6.28 20.30 -20.34
CA PRO A 30 6.72 19.66 -21.59
C PRO A 30 8.23 19.39 -21.63
N GLU A 31 9.06 20.30 -21.10
CA GLU A 31 10.53 20.17 -21.15
C GLU A 31 11.07 19.11 -20.19
N PHE A 32 10.38 18.89 -19.07
CA PHE A 32 10.76 17.90 -18.06
C PHE A 32 9.92 16.62 -18.13
N ALA A 33 9.04 16.50 -19.13
CA ALA A 33 8.21 15.33 -19.31
C ALA A 33 9.10 14.10 -19.58
N ARG A 34 8.92 13.06 -18.76
CA ARG A 34 9.59 11.78 -19.00
C ARG A 34 9.05 11.18 -20.31
N ALA A 35 9.96 10.61 -21.11
CA ALA A 35 9.57 9.76 -22.23
C ALA A 35 8.64 8.61 -21.79
N ALA A 36 7.73 8.20 -22.68
CA ALA A 36 6.74 7.17 -22.40
C ALA A 36 7.36 5.89 -21.81
N VAL A 37 6.84 5.43 -20.68
CA VAL A 37 7.35 4.25 -19.97
C VAL A 37 6.81 2.98 -20.64
N LYS A 38 7.63 2.35 -21.48
CA LYS A 38 7.24 1.14 -22.22
C LYS A 38 7.41 -0.17 -21.44
N SER A 39 8.09 -0.15 -20.30
CA SER A 39 8.49 -1.35 -19.56
C SER A 39 7.49 -1.83 -18.51
N LEU A 40 6.38 -1.13 -18.30
CA LEU A 40 5.35 -1.57 -17.34
C LEU A 40 4.42 -2.62 -17.97
N PRO A 41 3.98 -3.63 -17.21
CA PRO A 41 3.06 -4.64 -17.70
C PRO A 41 1.68 -4.02 -17.95
N GLN A 42 1.11 -4.30 -19.11
CA GLN A 42 -0.20 -3.85 -19.53
C GLN A 42 -1.15 -5.05 -19.50
N VAL A 43 -1.95 -5.15 -18.44
CA VAL A 43 -2.80 -6.32 -18.17
C VAL A 43 -4.21 -5.87 -17.79
N ALA A 44 -5.20 -6.76 -17.94
CA ALA A 44 -6.53 -6.52 -17.42
C ALA A 44 -6.57 -6.72 -15.90
N GLU A 45 -7.55 -6.15 -15.22
CA GLU A 45 -7.73 -6.27 -13.77
C GLU A 45 -7.79 -7.73 -13.31
N LEU A 46 -8.55 -8.57 -14.03
CA LEU A 46 -8.64 -10.00 -13.73
C LEU A 46 -7.30 -10.72 -13.81
N ASP A 47 -6.45 -10.36 -14.78
CA ASP A 47 -5.11 -10.94 -14.92
C ASP A 47 -4.19 -10.51 -13.76
N LEU A 48 -4.33 -9.26 -13.30
CA LEU A 48 -3.62 -8.69 -12.16
C LEU A 48 -4.01 -9.39 -10.86
N VAL A 49 -5.32 -9.48 -10.56
CA VAL A 49 -5.84 -10.16 -9.36
C VAL A 49 -5.38 -11.62 -9.35
N ARG A 50 -5.60 -12.36 -10.45
CA ARG A 50 -5.15 -13.76 -10.57
C ARG A 50 -3.65 -13.91 -10.36
N HIS A 51 -2.85 -12.97 -10.86
CA HIS A 51 -1.41 -13.03 -10.70
C HIS A 51 -1.01 -12.93 -9.22
N PHE A 52 -1.47 -11.91 -8.50
CA PHE A 52 -1.11 -11.72 -7.09
C PHE A 52 -1.73 -12.76 -6.16
N THR A 53 -2.96 -13.23 -6.43
CA THR A 53 -3.54 -14.35 -5.69
C THR A 53 -2.69 -15.62 -5.83
N ASN A 54 -2.27 -15.96 -7.06
CA ASN A 54 -1.43 -17.12 -7.30
C ASN A 54 0.00 -16.97 -6.74
N LEU A 55 0.52 -15.75 -6.62
CA LEU A 55 1.78 -15.50 -5.93
C LEU A 55 1.64 -15.68 -4.42
N ALA A 56 0.54 -15.18 -3.83
CA ALA A 56 0.27 -15.34 -2.41
C ALA A 56 0.21 -16.82 -2.00
N THR A 57 -0.40 -17.70 -2.81
CA THR A 57 -0.45 -19.15 -2.53
C THR A 57 0.91 -19.85 -2.62
N LYS A 58 1.92 -19.22 -3.22
CA LYS A 58 3.29 -19.75 -3.28
C LYS A 58 4.16 -19.27 -2.11
N ASN A 59 3.66 -18.34 -1.31
CA ASN A 59 4.33 -17.86 -0.12
C ASN A 59 3.84 -18.64 1.10
N TYR A 60 4.77 -18.90 2.03
CA TYR A 60 4.46 -19.43 3.35
C TYR A 60 4.63 -18.30 4.37
N GLY A 61 3.77 -18.24 5.37
CA GLY A 61 3.80 -17.21 6.41
C GLY A 61 3.11 -17.66 7.69
N VAL A 62 3.06 -16.78 8.69
CA VAL A 62 2.44 -17.05 10.00
C VAL A 62 0.96 -17.41 9.91
N ASP A 63 0.27 -16.93 8.88
CA ASP A 63 -1.15 -17.24 8.64
C ASP A 63 -1.36 -18.62 7.98
N THR A 64 -0.33 -19.19 7.35
CA THR A 64 -0.45 -20.48 6.64
C THR A 64 -0.04 -21.66 7.51
N GLY A 65 0.77 -21.44 8.55
CA GLY A 65 1.15 -22.47 9.50
C GLY A 65 2.28 -22.05 10.44
N PHE A 66 2.85 -23.03 11.15
CA PHE A 66 3.91 -22.79 12.12
C PHE A 66 5.19 -22.26 11.45
N TYR A 67 5.77 -21.19 12.01
CA TYR A 67 6.86 -20.42 11.39
C TYR A 67 8.00 -20.09 12.39
N PRO A 68 8.80 -21.08 12.84
CA PRO A 68 9.74 -20.93 13.96
C PRO A 68 11.08 -20.30 13.56
N LEU A 69 11.09 -19.01 13.24
CA LEU A 69 12.33 -18.27 13.02
C LEU A 69 12.83 -17.63 14.32
N GLY A 70 14.00 -18.07 14.78
CA GLY A 70 14.68 -17.47 15.93
C GLY A 70 15.01 -16.00 15.70
N SER A 71 14.98 -15.19 16.76
CA SER A 71 15.18 -13.73 16.74
C SER A 71 14.14 -12.89 15.98
N CYS A 72 13.22 -13.50 15.23
CA CYS A 72 12.23 -12.79 14.42
C CYS A 72 10.88 -12.57 15.12
N THR A 73 10.61 -13.28 16.23
CA THR A 73 9.33 -13.23 16.97
C THR A 73 8.13 -13.34 16.02
N MET A 74 8.08 -14.43 15.24
CA MET A 74 7.02 -14.70 14.24
C MET A 74 5.70 -15.11 14.92
N LYS A 75 5.13 -14.18 15.70
CA LYS A 75 3.87 -14.33 16.42
C LYS A 75 2.67 -14.11 15.50
N TYR A 76 1.50 -14.45 16.02
CA TYR A 76 0.24 -14.13 15.37
C TYR A 76 0.09 -12.61 15.15
N ASN A 77 -0.38 -12.22 13.96
CA ASN A 77 -0.79 -10.86 13.63
C ASN A 77 -2.33 -10.74 13.73
N PRO A 78 -2.86 -10.13 14.80
CA PRO A 78 -4.31 -9.98 14.99
C PRO A 78 -4.98 -9.24 13.83
N LYS A 79 -5.99 -9.86 13.21
CA LYS A 79 -6.70 -9.26 12.06
C LYS A 79 -7.47 -7.99 12.40
N ILE A 80 -7.74 -7.76 13.68
CA ILE A 80 -8.29 -6.48 14.14
C ILE A 80 -7.31 -5.32 13.91
N ASN A 81 -6.00 -5.55 13.96
CA ASN A 81 -5.00 -4.49 13.76
C ASN A 81 -5.06 -3.95 12.33
N GLU A 82 -5.25 -4.83 11.34
CA GLU A 82 -5.46 -4.41 9.94
C GLU A 82 -6.72 -3.55 9.78
N ARG A 83 -7.80 -3.93 10.48
CA ARG A 83 -9.06 -3.16 10.46
C ARG A 83 -8.92 -1.79 11.11
N MET A 84 -8.17 -1.69 12.22
CA MET A 84 -7.93 -0.42 12.89
C MET A 84 -7.02 0.47 12.06
N ALA A 85 -5.95 -0.07 11.47
CA ALA A 85 -5.04 0.68 10.61
C ALA A 85 -5.71 1.17 9.32
N ALA A 86 -6.68 0.42 8.77
CA ALA A 86 -7.43 0.80 7.58
C ALA A 86 -8.57 1.81 7.86
N ASP A 87 -8.79 2.22 9.11
CA ASP A 87 -9.85 3.17 9.44
C ASP A 87 -9.64 4.50 8.70
N SER A 88 -10.67 4.98 8.00
CA SER A 88 -10.58 6.20 7.21
C SER A 88 -10.26 7.44 8.04
N ARG A 89 -10.54 7.43 9.35
CA ARG A 89 -10.17 8.52 10.26
C ARG A 89 -8.64 8.63 10.42
N LEU A 90 -7.90 7.57 10.11
CA LEU A 90 -6.44 7.50 10.15
C LEU A 90 -5.81 7.59 8.75
N THR A 91 -6.34 6.86 7.77
CA THR A 91 -5.69 6.71 6.45
C THR A 91 -5.75 7.94 5.55
N VAL A 92 -6.65 8.89 5.84
CA VAL A 92 -6.83 10.11 5.02
C VAL A 92 -6.22 11.37 5.65
N ARG A 93 -5.34 11.22 6.64
CA ARG A 93 -4.69 12.34 7.33
C ARG A 93 -3.36 12.71 6.68
N HIS A 94 -3.12 13.99 6.51
CA HIS A 94 -1.84 14.49 6.05
C HIS A 94 -0.95 14.84 7.27
N PRO A 95 0.35 14.48 7.26
CA PRO A 95 1.25 14.80 8.39
C PRO A 95 1.39 16.29 8.73
N LEU A 96 1.03 17.18 7.79
CA LEU A 96 1.06 18.65 7.95
C LEU A 96 -0.34 19.27 8.15
N ASP A 97 -1.37 18.46 8.39
CA ASP A 97 -2.67 18.98 8.83
C ASP A 97 -2.52 19.73 10.16
N ASP A 98 -3.41 20.67 10.45
CA ASP A 98 -3.40 21.38 11.72
C ASP A 98 -3.50 20.39 12.89
N SER A 99 -2.76 20.68 13.97
CA SER A 99 -2.74 19.79 15.14
C SER A 99 -4.13 19.56 15.75
N THR A 100 -5.05 20.51 15.59
CA THR A 100 -6.43 20.40 16.07
C THR A 100 -7.23 19.33 15.34
N ASP A 101 -6.90 19.05 14.07
CA ASP A 101 -7.57 18.01 13.26
C ASP A 101 -7.03 16.60 13.55
N ASN A 102 -5.91 16.49 14.28
CA ASN A 102 -5.17 15.24 14.54
C ASN A 102 -5.10 14.85 16.02
N GLN A 103 -5.90 15.46 16.90
CA GLN A 103 -5.83 15.19 18.34
C GLN A 103 -6.00 13.70 18.69
N GLY A 104 -6.84 12.95 17.96
CA GLY A 104 -6.97 11.51 18.16
C GLY A 104 -5.70 10.72 17.82
N ILE A 105 -4.97 11.10 16.78
CA ILE A 105 -3.69 10.46 16.43
C ILE A 105 -2.63 10.80 17.46
N LEU A 106 -2.54 12.08 17.85
CA LEU A 106 -1.60 12.54 18.86
C LEU A 106 -1.84 11.87 20.22
N GLN A 107 -3.11 11.64 20.59
CA GLN A 107 -3.46 10.87 21.78
C GLN A 107 -2.96 9.42 21.69
N MET A 108 -3.20 8.73 20.56
CA MET A 108 -2.72 7.35 20.38
C MET A 108 -1.19 7.25 20.45
N GLU A 109 -0.47 8.19 19.84
CA GLU A 109 1.00 8.25 19.91
C GLU A 109 1.49 8.48 21.34
N PHE A 110 0.85 9.39 22.07
CA PHE A 110 1.18 9.68 23.46
C PHE A 110 0.94 8.45 24.35
N GLU A 111 -0.23 7.81 24.25
CA GLU A 111 -0.57 6.62 25.05
C GLU A 111 0.33 5.43 24.74
N LEU A 112 0.70 5.24 23.46
CA LEU A 112 1.66 4.22 23.06
C LEU A 112 3.04 4.49 23.68
N LYS A 113 3.50 5.75 23.62
CA LYS A 113 4.78 6.15 24.22
C LYS A 113 4.80 5.89 25.73
N GLU A 114 3.77 6.29 26.46
CA GLU A 114 3.68 6.02 27.92
C GLU A 114 3.69 4.51 28.21
N SER A 115 2.93 3.73 27.43
CA SER A 115 2.87 2.26 27.59
C SER A 115 4.24 1.61 27.34
N LEU A 116 4.99 2.07 26.33
CA LEU A 116 6.32 1.57 26.05
C LEU A 116 7.31 1.96 27.16
N GLN A 117 7.23 3.19 27.68
CA GLN A 117 8.05 3.64 28.81
C GLN A 117 7.82 2.79 30.05
N GLU A 118 6.57 2.45 30.37
CA GLU A 118 6.27 1.55 31.50
C GLU A 118 6.92 0.16 31.34
N ILE A 119 6.99 -0.35 30.10
CA ILE A 119 7.57 -1.67 29.80
C ILE A 119 9.11 -1.63 29.82
N THR A 120 9.73 -0.51 29.39
CA THR A 120 11.18 -0.41 29.22
C THR A 120 11.93 0.24 30.37
N GLY A 121 11.24 0.96 31.25
CA GLY A 121 11.85 1.93 32.17
C GLY A 121 12.31 3.19 31.45
#